data_AF-A0A6A4KVJ4-F1
#
_entry.id   AF-A0A6A4KVJ4-F1
#
_cell.length_a   1.000
_cell.length_b   1.000
_cell.length_c   1.000
_cell.angle_alpha   90.00
_cell.angle_beta   90.00
_cell.angle_gamma   90.00
#
_symmetry.space_group_name_H-M   'P 1'
#
loop_
_entity.id
_entity.type
_entity.pdbx_description
1 polymer ?
#
loop_
_entity_poly.entity_id
_entity_poly.type
_entity_poly.pdbx_seq_one_letter_code
_entity_poly.pdbx_strand_id
1 'polypeptide(L)'
;MMVAGAGCVGGGGAVVRRYYKGPELLVDLQDYDYSLDMWSLGCMFAGMIFRKDHFFYGHDNHDQLVKIAKVLGTDELNAYLNKYHLELDPQLDALVGRHSRKPWSKFIHADNQHIVSPEAIDFLDKLLRYDQQDRLTAKEAMAHPYFSQVRAAENSRMRTQ
;
A
#
# COMPACT_ATOMS: atom_id res chain seq x y z
N MET A 1 13.48 7.42 -4.69
CA MET A 1 12.22 7.35 -5.45
C MET A 1 12.39 6.18 -6.39
N MET A 2 11.75 5.04 -6.09
CA MET A 2 11.95 3.79 -6.83
C MET A 2 11.10 3.80 -8.09
N VAL A 3 11.49 4.58 -9.09
CA VAL A 3 10.93 4.40 -10.42
C VAL A 3 11.54 3.12 -10.99
N ALA A 4 10.75 2.04 -11.05
CA ALA A 4 11.11 0.85 -11.79
C ALA A 4 11.17 1.23 -13.28
N GLY A 5 12.40 1.36 -13.80
CA GLY A 5 12.65 1.55 -15.21
C GLY A 5 12.19 0.34 -16.00
N ALA A 6 11.39 0.58 -17.03
CA ALA A 6 11.09 -0.39 -18.07
C ALA A 6 12.38 -0.86 -18.76
N GLY A 7 12.50 -2.18 -18.96
CA GLY A 7 13.50 -2.80 -19.81
C GLY A 7 14.45 -3.73 -19.07
N CYS A 8 14.17 -5.04 -19.12
CA CYS A 8 15.11 -6.01 -19.71
C CYS A 8 14.55 -7.44 -19.60
N VAL A 9 14.62 -8.10 -20.75
CA VAL A 9 14.36 -9.52 -20.98
C VAL A 9 15.39 -10.34 -20.19
N GLY A 10 14.92 -11.34 -19.44
CA GLY A 10 15.75 -12.45 -18.93
C GLY A 10 16.26 -12.29 -17.49
N GLY A 11 15.68 -13.08 -16.58
CA GLY A 11 16.36 -13.59 -15.38
C GLY A 11 17.08 -12.59 -14.47
N GLY A 12 16.34 -11.72 -13.79
CA GLY A 12 16.91 -10.83 -12.78
C GLY A 12 15.83 -9.92 -12.19
N GLY A 13 15.12 -10.43 -11.17
CA GLY A 13 13.95 -9.76 -10.59
C GLY A 13 14.21 -8.33 -10.14
N ALA A 14 13.31 -7.43 -10.54
CA ALA A 14 13.33 -6.03 -10.16
C ALA A 14 13.53 -5.82 -8.64
N VAL A 15 14.43 -4.90 -8.30
CA VAL A 15 14.95 -4.61 -6.96
C VAL A 15 13.94 -3.79 -6.13
N VAL A 16 12.74 -4.33 -5.92
CA VAL A 16 11.81 -3.84 -4.90
C VAL A 16 11.92 -4.77 -3.70
N ARG A 17 12.26 -4.22 -2.52
CA ARG A 17 12.25 -4.99 -1.28
C ARG A 17 10.83 -5.57 -1.09
N ARG A 18 10.73 -6.89 -0.96
CA ARG A 18 9.47 -7.67 -0.98
C ARG A 18 8.31 -7.02 -0.22
N TYR A 19 8.58 -6.47 0.96
CA TYR A 19 7.58 -5.88 1.87
C TYR A 19 6.86 -4.65 1.30
N TYR A 20 7.35 -4.08 0.20
CA TYR A 20 6.81 -2.90 -0.48
C TYR A 20 6.22 -3.21 -1.86
N LYS A 21 6.21 -4.49 -2.29
CA LYS A 21 5.58 -4.86 -3.56
C LYS A 21 4.06 -4.65 -3.49
N GLY A 22 3.53 -3.93 -4.47
CA GLY A 22 2.10 -3.75 -4.68
C GLY A 22 1.41 -5.05 -5.09
N PRO A 23 0.08 -5.18 -4.87
CA PRO A 23 -0.71 -6.32 -5.32
C PRO A 23 -0.50 -6.66 -6.79
N GLU A 24 -0.41 -5.66 -7.67
CA GLU A 24 -0.18 -5.80 -9.11
C GLU A 24 1.07 -6.62 -9.44
N LEU A 25 2.16 -6.45 -8.68
CA LEU A 25 3.40 -7.22 -8.84
C LEU A 25 3.31 -8.64 -8.26
N LEU A 26 2.36 -8.89 -7.37
CA LEU A 26 2.16 -10.19 -6.72
C LEU A 26 1.18 -11.07 -7.47
N VAL A 27 0.38 -10.49 -8.37
CA VAL A 27 -0.58 -11.17 -9.25
C VAL A 27 -0.19 -11.08 -10.73
N ASP A 28 1.06 -10.68 -11.02
CA ASP A 28 1.65 -10.55 -12.35
C ASP A 28 0.85 -9.67 -13.34
N LEU A 29 0.19 -8.61 -12.85
CA LEU A 29 -0.40 -7.58 -13.71
C LEU A 29 0.72 -6.73 -14.33
N GLN A 30 0.82 -6.74 -15.66
CA GLN A 30 1.91 -6.06 -16.38
C GLN A 30 1.73 -4.55 -16.52
N ASP A 31 0.50 -4.06 -16.41
CA ASP A 31 0.20 -2.63 -16.52
C ASP A 31 0.42 -1.93 -15.17
N TYR A 32 1.67 -1.64 -14.83
CA TYR A 32 2.03 -0.85 -13.64
C TYR A 32 2.39 0.59 -14.00
N ASP A 33 1.94 1.53 -13.17
CA ASP A 33 2.21 2.95 -13.32
C ASP A 33 2.75 3.58 -12.01
N TYR A 34 2.74 4.91 -11.93
CA TYR A 34 3.20 5.68 -10.78
C TYR A 34 2.48 5.35 -9.45
N SER A 35 1.31 4.70 -9.49
CA SER A 35 0.57 4.27 -8.30
C SER A 35 1.28 3.15 -7.51
N LEU A 36 2.25 2.45 -8.10
CA LEU A 36 3.09 1.48 -7.40
C LEU A 36 3.94 2.14 -6.29
N ASP A 37 4.44 3.36 -6.56
CA ASP A 37 5.15 4.16 -5.56
C ASP A 37 4.21 4.58 -4.42
N MET A 38 2.94 4.81 -4.73
CA MET A 38 1.92 5.21 -3.74
C MET A 38 1.55 4.05 -2.81
N TRP A 39 1.53 2.81 -3.30
CA TRP A 39 1.44 1.64 -2.44
C TRP A 39 2.65 1.51 -1.51
N SER A 40 3.86 1.66 -2.06
CA SER A 40 5.10 1.59 -1.29
C SER A 40 5.15 2.65 -0.19
N LEU A 41 4.68 3.88 -0.50
CA LEU A 41 4.49 4.95 0.47
C LEU A 41 3.49 4.56 1.56
N GLY A 42 2.35 3.95 1.19
CA GLY A 42 1.36 3.44 2.13
C GLY A 42 1.95 2.39 3.09
N CYS A 43 2.73 1.43 2.59
CA CYS A 43 3.40 0.43 3.44
C CYS A 43 4.39 1.06 4.42
N MET A 44 5.18 2.03 3.95
CA MET A 44 6.11 2.77 4.81
C MET A 44 5.36 3.59 5.86
N PHE A 45 4.32 4.31 5.45
CA PHE A 45 3.50 5.12 6.33
C PHE A 45 2.82 4.27 7.41
N ALA A 46 2.25 3.12 7.04
CA ALA A 46 1.69 2.15 7.99
C ALA A 46 2.75 1.66 9.00
N GLY A 47 3.97 1.37 8.54
CA GLY A 47 5.07 0.97 9.43
C GLY A 47 5.41 2.06 10.45
N MET A 48 5.44 3.32 10.02
CA MET A 48 5.70 4.47 10.89
C MET A 48 4.59 4.66 11.94
N ILE A 49 3.33 4.78 11.50
CA ILE A 49 2.22 5.12 12.41
C ILE A 49 1.85 3.96 13.34
N PHE A 50 2.06 2.71 12.91
CA PHE A 50 1.79 1.53 13.74
C PHE A 50 3.02 0.98 14.46
N ARG A 51 4.19 1.65 14.37
CA ARG A 51 5.45 1.23 15.00
C ARG A 51 5.86 -0.21 14.63
N LYS A 52 5.79 -0.55 13.35
CA LYS A 52 6.22 -1.85 12.82
C LYS A 52 7.29 -1.65 11.75
N ASP A 53 8.41 -2.38 11.84
CA ASP A 53 9.48 -2.31 10.85
C ASP A 53 8.98 -2.61 9.43
N HIS A 54 8.10 -3.62 9.32
CA HIS A 54 7.42 -3.98 8.08
C HIS A 54 5.94 -4.26 8.40
N PHE A 55 5.03 -3.46 7.82
CA PHE A 55 3.61 -3.64 8.08
C PHE A 55 3.07 -4.96 7.50
N PHE A 56 3.46 -5.27 6.25
CA PHE A 56 3.22 -6.56 5.61
C PHE A 56 4.54 -7.34 5.54
N TYR A 57 4.64 -8.41 6.34
CA TYR A 57 5.87 -9.20 6.47
C TYR A 57 5.67 -10.61 5.91
N GLY A 58 5.86 -10.78 4.61
CA GLY A 58 5.78 -12.07 3.91
C GLY A 58 7.14 -12.76 3.72
N HIS A 59 7.17 -14.09 3.87
CA HIS A 59 8.38 -14.90 3.71
C HIS A 59 8.79 -15.14 2.25
N ASP A 60 7.86 -15.00 1.31
CA ASP A 60 8.05 -15.02 -0.14
C ASP A 60 6.95 -14.15 -0.81
N ASN A 61 6.88 -14.11 -2.15
CA ASN A 61 5.87 -13.30 -2.84
C ASN A 61 4.44 -13.81 -2.57
N HIS A 62 4.24 -15.12 -2.47
CA HIS A 62 2.92 -15.70 -2.20
C HIS A 62 2.44 -15.36 -0.79
N ASP A 63 3.29 -15.56 0.22
CA ASP A 63 2.99 -15.19 1.61
C ASP A 63 2.83 -13.67 1.76
N GLN A 64 3.52 -12.85 0.96
CA GLN A 64 3.31 -11.40 0.93
C GLN A 64 1.86 -11.05 0.54
N LEU A 65 1.31 -11.67 -0.52
CA LEU A 65 -0.09 -11.47 -0.92
C LEU A 65 -1.05 -11.93 0.18
N VAL A 66 -0.74 -13.04 0.84
CA VAL A 66 -1.52 -13.56 1.99
C VAL A 66 -1.52 -12.57 3.15
N LYS A 67 -0.38 -11.93 3.49
CA LYS A 67 -0.34 -10.90 4.54
C LYS A 67 -1.22 -9.70 4.19
N ILE A 68 -1.24 -9.29 2.92
CA ILE A 68 -2.08 -8.19 2.45
C ILE A 68 -3.57 -8.58 2.56
N ALA A 69 -3.95 -9.75 2.04
CA ALA A 69 -5.32 -10.29 2.12
C ALA A 69 -5.83 -10.43 3.55
N LYS A 70 -4.96 -10.80 4.49
CA LYS A 70 -5.31 -10.87 5.93
C LYS A 70 -5.65 -9.51 6.56
N VAL A 71 -5.37 -8.40 5.89
CA VAL A 71 -5.65 -7.04 6.39
C VAL A 71 -6.72 -6.37 5.54
N LEU A 72 -6.54 -6.29 4.22
CA LEU A 72 -7.46 -5.61 3.32
C LEU A 72 -8.70 -6.45 2.97
N GLY A 73 -8.65 -7.75 3.23
CA GLY A 73 -9.75 -8.68 2.99
C GLY A 73 -9.73 -9.26 1.57
N THR A 74 -10.34 -10.44 1.42
CA THR A 74 -10.35 -11.19 0.16
C THR A 74 -11.45 -10.75 -0.78
N ASP A 75 -12.51 -10.12 -0.27
CA ASP A 75 -13.62 -9.65 -1.13
C ASP A 75 -13.14 -8.53 -2.08
N GLU A 76 -12.34 -7.58 -1.58
CA GLU A 76 -11.74 -6.53 -2.41
C GLU A 76 -10.67 -7.08 -3.36
N LEU A 77 -9.88 -8.07 -2.91
CA LEU A 77 -8.93 -8.78 -3.78
C LEU A 77 -9.65 -9.46 -4.94
N ASN A 78 -10.74 -10.19 -4.66
CA ASN A 78 -11.52 -10.87 -5.69
C ASN A 78 -12.17 -9.89 -6.67
N ALA A 79 -12.69 -8.76 -6.18
CA ALA A 79 -13.21 -7.70 -7.04
C ALA A 79 -12.12 -7.13 -7.97
N TYR A 80 -10.92 -6.92 -7.43
CA TYR A 80 -9.76 -6.48 -8.21
C TYR A 80 -9.35 -7.50 -9.27
N LEU A 81 -9.17 -8.77 -8.91
CA LEU A 81 -8.83 -9.85 -9.84
C LEU A 81 -9.87 -9.97 -10.97
N ASN A 82 -11.16 -9.92 -10.62
CA ASN A 82 -12.25 -9.96 -11.58
C ASN A 82 -12.25 -8.76 -12.53
N LYS A 83 -11.98 -7.54 -12.03
CA LYS A 83 -11.92 -6.31 -12.83
C LYS A 83 -10.85 -6.38 -13.92
N TYR A 84 -9.71 -6.97 -13.61
CA TYR A 84 -8.56 -7.08 -14.53
C TYR A 84 -8.45 -8.44 -15.22
N HIS A 85 -9.46 -9.31 -15.08
CA HIS A 85 -9.48 -10.66 -15.66
C HIS A 85 -8.24 -11.51 -15.30
N LEU A 86 -7.84 -11.44 -14.03
CA LEU A 86 -6.71 -12.17 -13.48
C LEU A 86 -7.19 -13.40 -12.69
N GLU A 87 -6.46 -14.50 -12.80
CA GLU A 87 -6.68 -15.71 -12.01
C GLU A 87 -5.44 -16.02 -11.19
N LEU A 88 -5.63 -16.33 -9.90
CA LEU A 88 -4.56 -16.85 -9.07
C LEU A 88 -4.35 -18.34 -9.38
N ASP A 89 -3.10 -18.80 -9.32
CA ASP A 89 -2.82 -20.23 -9.31
C ASP A 89 -3.59 -20.92 -8.16
N PRO A 90 -4.17 -22.12 -8.36
CA PRO A 90 -4.97 -22.79 -7.33
C PRO A 90 -4.27 -22.99 -5.99
N GLN A 91 -2.94 -23.17 -5.97
CA GLN A 91 -2.20 -23.32 -4.71
C GLN A 91 -2.12 -21.98 -3.97
N LEU A 92 -1.96 -20.88 -4.70
CA LEU A 92 -1.95 -19.53 -4.13
C LEU A 92 -3.34 -19.12 -3.65
N ASP A 93 -4.39 -19.39 -4.42
CA ASP A 93 -5.77 -19.11 -4.01
C ASP A 93 -6.13 -19.84 -2.70
N ALA A 94 -5.77 -21.13 -2.60
CA ALA A 94 -5.94 -21.90 -1.38
C ALA A 94 -5.14 -21.32 -0.19
N LEU A 95 -3.94 -20.78 -0.43
CA LEU A 95 -3.10 -20.17 0.59
C LEU A 95 -3.66 -18.82 1.07
N VAL A 96 -4.21 -18.01 0.15
CA VAL A 96 -4.88 -16.73 0.45
C VAL A 96 -6.12 -16.96 1.30
N GLY A 97 -6.92 -17.98 0.97
CA GLY A 97 -8.11 -18.36 1.74
C GLY A 97 -9.18 -17.26 1.74
N ARG A 98 -9.92 -17.13 2.85
CA ARG A 98 -10.98 -16.11 3.02
C ARG A 98 -10.73 -15.26 4.25
N HIS A 99 -10.72 -13.94 4.08
CA HIS A 99 -10.48 -12.98 5.15
C HIS A 99 -11.38 -11.76 5.00
N SER A 100 -11.98 -11.32 6.12
CA SER A 100 -12.66 -10.03 6.18
C SER A 100 -11.66 -8.89 6.34
N ARG A 101 -11.98 -7.71 5.76
CA ARG A 101 -11.19 -6.50 5.96
C ARG A 101 -11.09 -6.17 7.44
N LYS A 102 -9.87 -5.95 7.92
CA LYS A 102 -9.63 -5.52 9.30
C LYS A 102 -9.70 -4.00 9.36
N PRO A 103 -10.49 -3.43 10.30
CA PRO A 103 -10.44 -1.99 10.49
C PRO A 103 -9.07 -1.60 11.05
N TRP A 104 -8.54 -0.47 10.59
CA TRP A 104 -7.21 0.02 10.99
C TRP A 104 -7.06 0.21 12.50
N SER A 105 -8.17 0.45 13.21
CA SER A 105 -8.22 0.53 14.67
C SER A 105 -7.69 -0.72 15.37
N LYS A 106 -7.70 -1.90 14.73
CA LYS A 106 -7.11 -3.13 15.30
C LYS A 106 -5.58 -3.09 15.43
N PHE A 107 -4.91 -2.17 14.75
CA PHE A 107 -3.46 -2.01 14.82
C PHE A 107 -3.03 -0.89 15.78
N ILE A 108 -3.98 -0.20 16.41
CA ILE A 108 -3.73 0.85 17.38
C ILE A 108 -3.56 0.23 18.78
N HIS A 109 -2.49 0.60 19.47
CA HIS A 109 -2.17 0.18 20.84
C HIS A 109 -1.50 1.31 21.62
N ALA A 110 -1.27 1.12 22.92
CA ALA A 110 -0.79 2.16 23.83
C ALA A 110 0.48 2.89 23.33
N ASP A 111 1.40 2.17 22.68
CA ASP A 111 2.67 2.72 22.20
C ASP A 111 2.58 3.54 20.91
N ASN A 112 1.46 3.46 20.18
CA ASN A 112 1.31 4.15 18.89
C ASN A 112 0.08 5.08 18.82
N GLN A 113 -0.84 5.00 19.77
CA GLN A 113 -2.09 5.78 19.77
C GLN A 113 -1.87 7.30 19.68
N HIS A 114 -0.74 7.80 20.20
CA HIS A 114 -0.38 9.22 20.17
C HIS A 114 0.06 9.71 18.78
N ILE A 115 0.37 8.79 17.87
CA ILE A 115 0.81 9.05 16.49
C ILE A 115 -0.39 8.97 15.52
N VAL A 116 -1.36 8.11 15.83
CA VAL A 116 -2.45 7.77 14.92
C VAL A 116 -3.63 8.74 15.11
N SER A 117 -3.88 9.59 14.12
CA SER A 117 -5.09 10.43 14.04
C SER A 117 -6.10 9.86 13.03
N PRO A 118 -7.38 10.29 13.08
CA PRO A 118 -8.37 9.91 12.06
C PRO A 118 -7.92 10.25 10.63
N GLU A 119 -7.28 11.40 10.42
CA GLU A 119 -6.75 11.82 9.13
C GLU A 119 -5.58 10.96 8.67
N ALA A 120 -4.77 10.46 9.61
CA ALA A 120 -3.69 9.51 9.29
C ALA A 120 -4.27 8.18 8.79
N ILE A 121 -5.32 7.68 9.47
CA ILE A 121 -6.01 6.45 9.05
C ILE A 121 -6.68 6.63 7.68
N ASP A 122 -7.40 7.74 7.47
CA ASP A 122 -8.03 8.05 6.19
C ASP A 122 -7.02 8.20 5.05
N PHE A 123 -5.88 8.85 5.32
CA PHE A 123 -4.77 8.94 4.36
C PHE A 123 -4.22 7.56 3.99
N LEU A 124 -3.95 6.73 5.01
CA LEU A 124 -3.43 5.38 4.79
C LEU A 124 -4.41 4.52 4.00
N ASP A 125 -5.70 4.59 4.32
CA ASP A 125 -6.76 3.82 3.67
C ASP A 125 -6.85 4.11 2.17
N LYS A 126 -6.62 5.37 1.78
CA LYS A 126 -6.62 5.79 0.37
C LYS A 126 -5.30 5.50 -0.37
N LEU A 127 -4.24 5.07 0.33
CA LEU A 127 -3.00 4.59 -0.27
C LEU A 127 -3.00 3.07 -0.44
N LEU A 128 -3.46 2.33 0.58
CA LEU A 128 -3.45 0.86 0.60
C LEU A 128 -4.75 0.30 0.00
N ARG A 129 -4.87 0.44 -1.32
CA ARG A 129 -5.93 -0.17 -2.14
C ARG A 129 -5.37 -1.23 -3.08
N TYR A 130 -6.13 -2.31 -3.28
CA TYR A 130 -5.79 -3.34 -4.27
C TYR A 130 -5.71 -2.73 -5.66
N ASP A 131 -6.82 -2.12 -6.08
CA ASP A 131 -6.88 -1.42 -7.34
C ASP A 131 -6.00 -0.18 -7.30
N GLN A 132 -5.04 -0.18 -8.20
CA GLN A 132 -4.05 0.88 -8.35
C GLN A 132 -4.68 2.20 -8.81
N GLN A 133 -5.82 2.15 -9.51
CA GLN A 133 -6.59 3.32 -9.93
C GLN A 133 -7.32 4.01 -8.78
N ASP A 134 -7.57 3.31 -7.67
CA ASP A 134 -8.25 3.86 -6.48
C ASP A 134 -7.27 4.52 -5.51
N ARG A 135 -5.96 4.42 -5.78
CA ARG A 135 -4.92 5.01 -4.92
C ARG A 135 -4.80 6.50 -5.20
N LEU A 136 -4.54 7.29 -4.14
CA LEU A 136 -4.18 8.69 -4.31
C LEU A 136 -2.97 8.84 -5.23
N THR A 137 -3.03 9.78 -6.15
CA THR A 137 -1.83 10.30 -6.81
C THR A 137 -0.96 11.07 -5.80
N ALA A 138 0.32 11.26 -6.11
CA ALA A 138 1.22 12.06 -5.26
C ALA A 138 0.68 13.48 -5.02
N LYS A 139 0.07 14.10 -6.04
CA LYS A 139 -0.53 15.43 -5.95
C LYS A 139 -1.72 15.46 -5.00
N GLU A 140 -2.61 14.47 -5.08
CA GLU A 140 -3.76 14.36 -4.18
C GLU A 140 -3.32 14.03 -2.75
N ALA A 141 -2.30 13.18 -2.60
CA ALA A 141 -1.70 12.85 -1.31
C ALA A 141 -1.14 14.10 -0.62
N MET A 142 -0.41 14.96 -1.34
CA MET A 142 0.10 16.24 -0.79
C MET A 142 -1.03 17.20 -0.39
N ALA A 143 -2.18 17.13 -1.04
CA ALA A 143 -3.36 17.94 -0.74
C ALA A 143 -4.21 17.37 0.43
N HIS A 144 -3.94 16.15 0.88
CA HIS A 144 -4.74 15.46 1.91
C HIS A 144 -4.84 16.27 3.23
N PRO A 145 -5.97 16.25 3.95
CA PRO A 145 -6.12 16.93 5.24
C PRO A 145 -5.05 16.60 6.29
N TYR A 146 -4.50 15.38 6.24
CA TYR A 146 -3.38 14.95 7.08
C TYR A 146 -2.17 15.90 7.04
N PHE A 147 -1.90 16.51 5.87
CA PHE A 147 -0.79 17.46 5.69
C PHE A 147 -1.20 18.94 5.82
N SER A 148 -2.41 19.24 6.29
CA SER A 148 -2.92 20.62 6.41
C SER A 148 -1.99 21.54 7.21
N GLN A 149 -1.51 21.07 8.37
CA GLN A 149 -0.59 21.83 9.21
C GLN A 149 0.77 22.07 8.54
N VAL A 150 1.29 21.08 7.82
CA VAL A 150 2.56 21.18 7.08
C VAL A 150 2.44 22.24 5.97
N ARG A 151 1.36 22.21 5.18
CA ARG A 151 1.10 23.21 4.14
C ARG A 151 0.92 24.62 4.71
N ALA A 152 0.22 24.75 5.84
CA ALA A 152 0.05 26.04 6.51
C ALA A 152 1.40 26.62 6.99
N ALA A 153 2.27 25.78 7.55
CA ALA A 153 3.60 26.18 7.99
C ALA A 153 4.50 26.59 6.81
N GLU A 154 4.46 25.85 5.71
CA GLU A 154 5.21 26.17 4.48
C GLU A 154 4.78 27.52 3.89
N ASN A 155 3.46 27.74 3.73
CA ASN A 155 2.91 29.00 3.23
C ASN A 155 3.29 30.19 4.10
N SER A 156 3.39 29.99 5.41
CA SER A 156 3.81 31.04 6.35
C SER A 156 5.29 31.41 6.15
N ARG A 157 6.16 30.41 5.91
CA ARG A 157 7.59 30.63 5.65
C ARG A 157 7.85 31.37 4.34
N MET A 158 7.08 31.05 3.29
CA MET A 158 7.22 31.71 1.98
C MET A 158 6.78 33.17 2.00
N ARG A 159 5.86 33.57 2.88
CA ARG A 159 5.42 34.97 3.02
C ARG A 159 6.40 35.86 3.79
N THR A 160 7.32 35.26 4.53
CA THR A 160 8.34 35.95 5.33
C THR A 160 9.68 36.09 4.61
N GLN A 161 9.79 35.58 3.39
CA GLN A 161 10.92 35.76 2.48
C GLN A 161 10.54 36.75 1.38
#